data_AF-A0A9P6TJB4-F1
#
_entry.id   AF-A0A9P6TJB4-F1
#
_cell.length_a   1.000
_cell.length_b   1.000
_cell.length_c   1.000
_cell.angle_alpha   90.00
_cell.angle_beta   90.00
_cell.angle_gamma   90.00
#
_symmetry.space_group_name_H-M   'P 1'
#
loop_
_entity.id
_entity.type
_entity.pdbx_description
1 polymer ?
#
loop_
_entity_poly.entity_id
_entity_poly.type
_entity_poly.pdbx_seq_one_letter_code
_entity_poly.pdbx_strand_id
1 'polypeptide(L)' 'MAQVRLYDLKFPDEPRGVWSPNTCKTRYALNVKGIRYESEFVTFEEVHTVIPK' A
#
# COMPACT_ATOMS: atom_id res chain seq x y z
N MET A 1 12.16 16.37 -1.21
CA MET A 1 12.11 14.94 -1.56
C MET A 1 10.64 14.56 -1.67
N ALA A 2 10.20 13.96 -2.78
CA ALA A 2 8.80 13.58 -2.96
C ALA A 2 8.44 12.47 -1.98
N GLN A 3 7.32 12.65 -1.27
CA GLN A 3 6.83 11.70 -0.29
C GLN A 3 6.19 10.51 -1.03
N VAL A 4 6.75 9.31 -0.88
CA VAL A 4 6.20 8.09 -1.49
C VAL A 4 4.92 7.70 -0.76
N ARG A 5 3.88 7.33 -1.51
CA ARG A 5 2.64 6.78 -0.96
C ARG A 5 2.43 5.36 -1.47
N LEU A 6 2.28 4.42 -0.54
CA LEU A 6 2.03 3.01 -0.83
C LEU A 6 0.54 2.71 -0.63
N TYR A 7 -0.18 2.52 -1.72
CA TYR A 7 -1.55 2.02 -1.68
C TYR A 7 -1.52 0.51 -1.42
N ASP A 8 -2.18 0.07 -0.35
CA ASP A 8 -2.25 -1.31 0.11
C ASP A 8 -3.70 -1.78 0.22
N LEU A 9 -3.94 -3.08 0.19
CA LEU A 9 -5.29 -3.63 0.24
C LEU A 9 -5.77 -3.76 1.68
N LYS A 10 -6.93 -3.18 1.98
CA LYS A 10 -7.63 -3.36 3.24
C LYS A 10 -8.20 -4.77 3.34
N PHE A 11 -8.01 -5.44 4.48
CA PHE A 11 -8.76 -6.65 4.79
C PHE A 11 -10.15 -6.26 5.34
N PRO A 12 -11.26 -6.85 4.86
CA PRO A 12 -12.61 -6.43 5.24
C PRO A 12 -12.87 -6.48 6.76
N ASP A 13 -12.43 -7.55 7.40
CA ASP A 13 -12.77 -7.84 8.81
C ASP A 13 -11.64 -7.54 9.80
N GLU A 14 -10.47 -7.12 9.30
CA GLU A 14 -9.35 -6.75 10.14
C GLU A 14 -8.66 -5.48 9.60
N PRO A 15 -8.88 -4.31 10.23
CA PRO A 15 -8.36 -3.05 9.73
C PRO A 15 -6.82 -2.93 9.85
N ARG A 16 -6.13 -3.92 10.44
CA ARG A 16 -4.67 -3.84 10.73
C ARG A 16 -3.83 -4.93 10.04
N GLY A 17 -4.41 -5.71 9.14
CA GLY A 17 -3.66 -6.75 8.43
C GLY A 17 -2.99 -6.22 7.17
N VAL A 18 -1.65 -6.21 7.14
CA VAL A 18 -0.89 -6.21 5.87
C VAL A 18 -0.86 -7.66 5.38
N TRP A 19 -1.52 -7.94 4.26
CA TRP A 19 -1.77 -9.32 3.84
C TRP A 19 -1.49 -9.57 2.35
N SER A 20 -1.72 -8.58 1.49
CA SER A 20 -1.66 -8.79 0.05
C SER A 20 -0.22 -9.07 -0.40
N PRO A 21 0.04 -10.20 -1.07
CA PRO A 21 1.40 -10.58 -1.43
C PRO A 21 2.03 -9.57 -2.41
N ASN A 22 1.22 -8.90 -3.23
CA ASN A 22 1.72 -7.95 -4.22
C ASN A 22 2.22 -6.65 -3.59
N THR A 23 1.44 -6.05 -2.70
CA THR A 23 1.80 -4.82 -2.01
C THR A 23 2.87 -5.07 -0.93
N CYS A 24 2.89 -6.27 -0.31
CA CYS A 24 3.98 -6.73 0.56
C CYS A 24 5.35 -6.67 -0.12
N LYS A 25 5.48 -7.08 -1.39
CA LYS A 25 6.75 -6.98 -2.13
C LYS A 25 7.26 -5.54 -2.16
N THR A 26 6.39 -4.59 -2.48
CA THR A 26 6.73 -3.16 -2.49
C THR A 26 7.06 -2.65 -1.09
N ARG A 27 6.28 -3.04 -0.08
CA ARG A 27 6.53 -2.70 1.33
C ARG A 27 7.93 -3.13 1.76
N TYR A 28 8.30 -4.38 1.50
CA TYR A 28 9.65 -4.89 1.80
C TYR A 28 10.72 -4.13 1.03
N ALA A 29 10.52 -3.88 -0.27
CA ALA A 29 11.49 -3.13 -1.07
C ALA A 29 11.73 -1.72 -0.52
N LEU A 30 10.68 -0.99 -0.13
CA LEU A 30 10.78 0.33 0.48
C LEU A 30 11.49 0.29 1.83
N ASN A 31 11.12 -0.67 2.69
CA ASN A 31 11.72 -0.87 4.01
C ASN A 31 13.22 -1.19 3.92
N VAL A 32 13.60 -2.18 3.09
CA VAL A 32 15.01 -2.58 2.90
C VAL A 32 15.85 -1.43 2.33
N LYS A 33 15.26 -0.59 1.47
CA LYS A 33 15.95 0.57 0.89
C LYS A 33 15.97 1.82 1.80
N GLY A 34 15.32 1.77 2.96
CA GLY A 34 15.23 2.93 3.87
C GLY A 34 14.45 4.11 3.30
N ILE A 35 13.56 3.88 2.33
CA ILE A 35 12.76 4.93 1.70
C ILE A 35 11.56 5.20 2.62
N ARG A 36 11.36 6.47 3.04
CA ARG A 36 10.19 6.87 3.81
C ARG A 36 8.94 6.91 2.92
N TYR A 37 7.86 6.31 3.40
CA TYR A 37 6.57 6.31 2.72
C TYR A 37 5.41 6.31 3.72
N GLU A 38 4.23 6.70 3.26
CA GLU A 38 2.96 6.55 3.98
C GLU A 38 2.15 5.42 3.35
N SER A 39 1.46 4.63 4.17
CA SER A 39 0.53 3.59 3.68
C SER A 39 -0.88 4.15 3.63
N GLU A 40 -1.57 3.97 2.51
CA GLU A 40 -2.99 4.26 2.33
C GLU A 40 -3.71 2.96 1.99
N PHE A 41 -4.75 2.62 2.73
CA PHE A 41 -5.46 1.35 2.55
C PHE A 41 -6.72 1.56 1.75
N VAL A 42 -6.88 0.78 0.69
CA VAL A 42 -8.04 0.79 -0.21
C VAL A 42 -8.66 -0.60 -0.31
N THR A 43 -9.96 -0.66 -0.55
CA THR A 43 -10.63 -1.91 -0.95
C THR A 43 -10.33 -2.26 -2.41
N PHE A 44 -10.68 -3.49 -2.82
CA PHE A 44 -10.57 -3.88 -4.24
C PHE A 44 -11.48 -3.03 -5.12
N GLU A 45 -12.63 -2.65 -4.61
CA GLU A 45 -13.58 -1.78 -5.29
C GLU A 45 -13.02 -0.36 -5.42
N GLU A 46 -12.23 0.14 -4.48
CA GLU A 46 -11.70 1.51 -4.52
C GLU A 46 -10.40 1.65 -5.34
N VAL A 47 -9.68 0.56 -5.59
CA VAL A 47 -8.32 0.61 -6.19
C VAL A 47 -8.29 1.38 -7.52
N HIS A 48 -9.33 1.28 -8.33
CA HIS A 48 -9.40 1.93 -9.65
C HIS A 48 -9.52 3.46 -9.55
N THR A 49 -9.89 4.00 -8.39
CA THR A 49 -10.07 5.44 -8.16
C THR A 49 -8.76 6.17 -7.87
N VAL A 50 -7.69 5.44 -7.53
CA VAL A 50 -6.38 6.00 -7.15
C VAL A 50 -5.28 5.77 -8.20
N ILE A 51 -5.62 5.17 -9.34
CA ILE A 51 -4.69 4.95 -10.45
C ILE A 51 -4.48 6.26 -11.22
N PRO A 52 -3.23 6.74 -11.42
CA PRO A 52 -2.96 7.92 -12.22
C PRO A 52 -3.45 7.77 -13.66
N LYS A 53 -3.95 8.85 -14.26
CA LYS A 53 -4.33 8.92 -15.67
C LYS A 53 -3.14 9.06 -16.59
#